data_AF-A0A3P7ZXH9-F1
#
_entry.id   AF-A0A3P7ZXH9-F1
#
_cell.length_a   1.000
_cell.length_b   1.000
_cell.length_c   1.000
_cell.angle_alpha   90.00
_cell.angle_beta   90.00
_cell.angle_gamma   90.00
#
_symmetry.space_group_name_H-M   'P 1'
#
loop_
_entity.id
_entity.type
_entity.pdbx_description
1 polymer ?
#
loop_
_entity_poly.entity_id
_entity_poly.type
_entity_poly.pdbx_seq_one_letter_code
_entity_poly.pdbx_strand_id
1 'polypeptide(L)'
;MPSLTSAQIHLIRNIWRQVYITKGPTVIGSTLLHGIYFKSKKIKDQFFRCPFPHRFPNRDSFNKAHAKAVGEMLDKIVDNLENLESMSGYLFSIGVTHANLARRQISKEIWNLMAEAFIDCTLDWGDKKGRTEASRKAWAFIISFAIEKIKRGHLHEVSIFKFY
;
A
#
# COMPACT_ATOMS: atom_id res chain seq x y z
N MET A 1 -13.76 17.56 -3.53
CA MET A 1 -12.54 16.78 -3.87
C MET A 1 -12.88 15.83 -5.01
N PRO A 2 -11.95 15.48 -5.89
CA PRO A 2 -12.22 14.46 -6.90
C PRO A 2 -12.60 13.15 -6.19
N SER A 3 -13.70 12.54 -6.62
CA SER A 3 -14.17 11.24 -6.17
C SER A 3 -14.27 10.30 -7.38
N LEU A 4 -14.21 9.00 -7.13
CA LEU A 4 -14.44 8.02 -8.19
C LEU A 4 -15.92 8.05 -8.59
N THR A 5 -16.20 7.98 -9.89
CA THR A 5 -17.56 7.78 -10.37
C THR A 5 -18.01 6.34 -10.12
N SER A 6 -19.32 6.08 -10.04
CA SER A 6 -19.87 4.73 -9.88
C SER A 6 -19.36 3.75 -10.96
N ALA A 7 -19.17 4.24 -12.19
CA ALA A 7 -18.60 3.46 -13.28
C ALA A 7 -17.12 3.08 -13.03
N GLN A 8 -16.31 4.01 -12.51
CA GLN A 8 -14.93 3.73 -12.13
C GLN A 8 -14.86 2.74 -10.96
N ILE A 9 -15.72 2.89 -9.96
CA ILE A 9 -15.80 1.98 -8.81
C ILE A 9 -16.11 0.54 -9.29
N HIS A 10 -17.13 0.40 -10.14
CA HIS A 10 -17.52 -0.90 -10.69
C HIS A 10 -16.39 -1.53 -11.53
N LEU A 11 -15.72 -0.74 -12.37
CA LEU A 11 -14.58 -1.18 -13.16
C LEU A 11 -13.44 -1.70 -12.27
N ILE A 12 -13.07 -0.93 -11.24
CA ILE A 12 -11.98 -1.29 -10.33
C ILE A 12 -12.31 -2.57 -9.56
N ARG A 13 -13.53 -2.71 -9.04
CA ARG A 13 -13.95 -3.93 -8.34
C ARG A 13 -13.93 -5.16 -9.21
N ASN A 14 -14.37 -5.04 -10.47
CA ASN A 14 -14.32 -6.16 -11.40
C ASN A 14 -12.88 -6.58 -11.70
N ILE A 15 -11.98 -5.63 -11.95
CA ILE A 15 -10.55 -5.91 -12.16
C ILE A 15 -9.95 -6.55 -10.90
N TRP A 16 -10.19 -5.94 -9.74
CA TRP A 16 -9.65 -6.38 -8.46
C TRP A 16 -10.10 -7.79 -8.11
N ARG A 17 -11.40 -8.10 -8.26
CA ARG A 17 -11.95 -9.43 -7.99
C ARG A 17 -11.22 -10.53 -8.76
N GLN A 18 -10.92 -10.29 -10.04
CA GLN A 18 -10.16 -11.25 -10.86
C GLN A 18 -8.73 -11.41 -10.35
N VAL A 19 -8.04 -10.30 -10.07
CA VAL A 19 -6.67 -10.33 -9.54
C VAL A 19 -6.60 -11.03 -8.18
N TYR A 20 -7.53 -10.71 -7.28
CA TYR A 20 -7.56 -11.22 -5.92
C TYR A 20 -7.82 -12.72 -5.87
N ILE A 21 -8.83 -13.20 -6.62
CA ILE A 21 -9.16 -14.63 -6.69
C ILE A 21 -8.00 -15.43 -7.32
N THR A 22 -7.38 -14.92 -8.37
CA THR A 22 -6.35 -15.66 -9.12
C THR A 22 -4.99 -15.68 -8.43
N LYS A 23 -4.60 -14.61 -7.73
CA LYS A 23 -3.27 -14.49 -7.11
C LYS A 23 -3.28 -14.69 -5.60
N GLY A 24 -4.35 -14.26 -4.92
CA GLY A 24 -4.41 -14.19 -3.46
C GLY A 24 -3.58 -13.04 -2.86
N PRO A 25 -3.89 -12.64 -1.61
CA PRO A 25 -3.35 -11.43 -0.98
C PRO A 25 -1.83 -11.45 -0.80
N THR A 26 -1.26 -12.61 -0.46
CA THR A 26 0.20 -12.73 -0.25
C THR A 26 0.98 -12.47 -1.52
N VAL A 27 0.58 -13.08 -2.65
CA VAL A 27 1.28 -12.90 -3.94
C VAL A 27 1.16 -11.45 -4.40
N ILE A 28 -0.03 -10.86 -4.28
CA ILE A 28 -0.27 -9.46 -4.64
C ILE A 28 0.65 -8.53 -3.83
N GLY A 29 0.67 -8.67 -2.50
CA GLY A 29 1.54 -7.88 -1.65
C GLY A 29 3.02 -8.11 -1.90
N SER A 30 3.44 -9.34 -2.20
CA SER A 30 4.82 -9.65 -2.59
C SER A 30 5.22 -8.96 -3.89
N THR A 31 4.36 -8.96 -4.92
CA THR A 31 4.61 -8.23 -6.17
C THR A 31 4.77 -6.74 -5.93
N LEU A 32 3.86 -6.15 -5.13
CA LEU A 32 3.89 -4.74 -4.78
C LEU A 32 5.18 -4.35 -4.03
N LEU A 33 5.55 -5.13 -3.01
CA LEU A 33 6.78 -4.90 -2.23
C LEU A 33 8.05 -5.09 -3.08
N HIS A 34 8.06 -6.09 -3.98
CA HIS A 34 9.16 -6.29 -4.92
C HIS A 34 9.34 -5.09 -5.87
N GLY A 35 8.25 -4.46 -6.32
CA GLY A 35 8.31 -3.25 -7.14
C GLY A 35 9.08 -2.11 -6.45
N ILE A 36 8.89 -1.93 -5.15
CA ILE A 36 9.63 -0.95 -4.35
C ILE A 36 11.12 -1.30 -4.31
N TYR A 37 11.44 -2.56 -4.03
CA TYR A 37 12.83 -3.03 -3.91
C TYR A 37 13.60 -2.92 -5.22
N PHE A 38 12.91 -3.09 -6.35
CA PHE A 38 13.50 -2.90 -7.67
C PHE A 38 13.80 -1.42 -7.94
N LYS A 39 12.90 -0.51 -7.57
CA LYS A 39 13.11 0.93 -7.75
C LYS A 39 14.18 1.53 -6.83
N SER A 40 14.43 0.95 -5.65
CA SER A 40 15.46 1.46 -4.73
C SER A 40 16.12 0.37 -3.89
N LYS A 41 17.38 0.07 -4.23
CA LYS A 41 18.26 -0.80 -3.42
C LYS A 41 18.43 -0.28 -1.99
N LYS A 42 18.52 1.04 -1.80
CA LYS A 42 18.62 1.67 -0.47
C LYS A 42 17.42 1.32 0.42
N ILE A 43 16.20 1.40 -0.13
CA ILE A 43 14.98 1.08 0.61
C ILE A 43 14.88 -0.43 0.87
N LYS A 44 15.28 -1.25 -0.11
CA LYS A 44 15.41 -2.70 0.10
C LYS A 44 16.30 -2.99 1.30
N ASP A 45 17.53 -2.49 1.29
CA ASP A 45 18.51 -2.71 2.36
C ASP A 45 18.00 -2.21 3.72
N GLN A 46 17.33 -1.05 3.73
CA GLN A 46 16.71 -0.49 4.92
C GLN A 46 15.61 -1.39 5.51
N PHE A 47 14.74 -1.95 4.66
CA PHE A 47 13.69 -2.87 5.09
C PHE A 47 14.28 -4.16 5.69
N PHE A 48 15.33 -4.71 5.08
CA PHE A 48 16.01 -5.91 5.58
C PHE A 48 16.81 -5.68 6.87
N ARG A 49 17.26 -4.44 7.12
CA ARG A 49 17.94 -4.06 8.38
C ARG A 49 16.97 -3.72 9.51
N CYS A 50 15.74 -3.30 9.19
CA CYS A 50 14.73 -2.96 10.18
C CYS A 50 14.38 -4.18 11.05
N PRO A 51 14.40 -4.08 12.39
CA PRO A 51 13.96 -5.17 13.26
C PRO A 51 12.49 -5.53 12.96
N PHE A 52 12.18 -6.83 12.94
CA PHE A 52 10.81 -7.31 12.80
C PHE A 52 10.24 -7.71 14.17
N PRO A 53 8.91 -7.73 14.35
CA PRO A 53 8.31 -8.04 15.65
C PRO A 53 8.67 -9.44 16.16
N HIS A 54 9.02 -9.56 17.45
CA HIS A 54 9.44 -10.82 18.10
C HIS A 54 8.42 -11.98 17.99
N ARG A 55 7.15 -11.68 17.72
CA ARG A 55 6.10 -12.70 17.51
C ARG A 55 6.33 -13.55 16.26
N PHE A 56 7.17 -13.11 15.33
CA PHE A 56 7.50 -13.88 14.13
C PHE A 56 8.74 -14.75 14.38
N PRO A 57 8.72 -16.04 14.00
CA PRO A 57 9.84 -16.95 14.26
C PRO A 57 11.09 -16.61 13.44
N ASN A 58 10.92 -15.96 12.30
CA ASN A 58 12.01 -15.51 11.42
C ASN A 58 11.52 -14.39 10.48
N ARG A 59 12.48 -13.77 9.78
CA ARG A 59 12.20 -12.69 8.82
C ARG A 59 11.32 -13.13 7.67
N ASP A 60 11.43 -14.37 7.20
CA ASP A 60 10.63 -14.87 6.08
C ASP A 60 9.15 -14.98 6.44
N SER A 61 8.85 -15.44 7.65
CA SER A 61 7.50 -15.46 8.21
C SER A 61 6.94 -14.04 8.32
N PHE A 62 7.73 -13.10 8.84
CA PHE A 62 7.34 -11.69 8.87
C PHE A 62 7.07 -11.13 7.46
N ASN A 63 7.97 -11.37 6.50
CA ASN A 63 7.84 -10.89 5.12
C ASN A 63 6.57 -11.43 4.44
N LYS A 64 6.27 -12.72 4.61
CA LYS A 64 5.03 -13.34 4.10
C LYS A 64 3.78 -12.74 4.74
N ALA A 65 3.80 -12.53 6.06
CA ALA A 65 2.68 -11.91 6.77
C ALA A 65 2.50 -10.43 6.38
N HIS A 66 3.59 -9.69 6.21
CA HIS A 66 3.59 -8.30 5.78
C HIS A 66 3.07 -8.16 4.34
N ALA A 67 3.49 -9.04 3.43
CA ALA A 67 2.95 -9.12 2.08
C ALA A 67 1.44 -9.40 2.11
N LYS A 68 0.98 -10.40 2.88
CA LYS A 68 -0.45 -10.67 3.05
C LYS A 68 -1.22 -9.45 3.53
N ALA A 69 -0.70 -8.75 4.54
CA ALA A 69 -1.33 -7.54 5.09
C ALA A 69 -1.43 -6.39 4.06
N VAL A 70 -0.44 -6.23 3.17
CA VAL A 70 -0.51 -5.26 2.06
C VAL A 70 -1.62 -5.64 1.07
N GLY A 71 -1.73 -6.92 0.70
CA GLY A 71 -2.80 -7.40 -0.17
C GLY A 71 -4.20 -7.20 0.44
N GLU A 72 -4.36 -7.54 1.71
CA GLU A 72 -5.62 -7.36 2.47
C GLU A 72 -5.95 -5.88 2.70
N MET A 73 -4.94 -5.01 2.83
CA MET A 73 -5.15 -3.57 2.91
C MET A 73 -5.81 -3.05 1.63
N LEU A 74 -5.31 -3.45 0.46
CA LEU A 74 -5.92 -3.07 -0.83
C LEU A 74 -7.32 -3.64 -0.99
N ASP A 75 -7.55 -4.87 -0.54
CA ASP A 75 -8.86 -5.51 -0.55
C ASP A 75 -9.89 -4.67 0.22
N LYS A 76 -9.55 -4.29 1.46
CA LYS A 76 -10.39 -3.41 2.28
C LYS A 76 -10.62 -2.04 1.64
N ILE A 77 -9.61 -1.46 0.97
CA ILE A 77 -9.76 -0.19 0.27
C ILE A 77 -10.76 -0.33 -0.90
N VAL A 78 -10.66 -1.41 -1.67
CA VAL A 78 -11.55 -1.69 -2.82
C VAL A 78 -13.00 -1.95 -2.36
N ASP A 79 -13.17 -2.56 -1.19
CA ASP A 79 -14.50 -2.74 -0.58
C ASP A 79 -15.15 -1.42 -0.17
N ASN A 80 -14.38 -0.37 0.12
CA ASN A 80 -14.87 0.91 0.65
C ASN A 80 -14.78 2.07 -0.37
N LEU A 81 -14.76 1.78 -1.68
CA LEU A 81 -14.57 2.81 -2.72
C LEU A 81 -15.67 3.87 -2.77
N GLU A 82 -16.91 3.58 -2.33
CA GLU A 82 -17.99 4.57 -2.24
C GLU A 82 -17.69 5.65 -1.21
N ASN A 83 -16.94 5.32 -0.16
CA ASN A 83 -16.54 6.23 0.89
C ASN A 83 -15.11 5.95 1.34
N LEU A 84 -14.14 6.26 0.46
CA LEU A 84 -12.72 6.08 0.77
C LEU A 84 -12.28 6.83 2.03
N GLU A 85 -12.90 7.99 2.33
CA GLU A 85 -12.58 8.76 3.54
C GLU A 85 -12.86 8.00 4.83
N SER A 86 -13.79 7.03 4.84
CA SER A 86 -13.98 6.13 5.98
C SER A 86 -12.72 5.31 6.34
N MET A 87 -11.83 5.09 5.37
CA MET A 87 -10.57 4.37 5.55
C MET A 87 -9.44 5.24 6.10
N SER A 88 -9.64 6.57 6.21
CA SER A 88 -8.60 7.52 6.63
C SER A 88 -7.97 7.15 7.97
N GLY A 89 -8.79 6.81 8.98
CA GLY A 89 -8.28 6.44 10.31
C GLY A 89 -7.47 5.13 10.31
N TYR A 90 -7.92 4.13 9.55
CA TYR A 90 -7.22 2.85 9.40
C TYR A 90 -5.87 3.03 8.69
N LEU A 91 -5.83 3.79 7.61
CA LEU A 91 -4.61 4.05 6.85
C LEU A 91 -3.62 4.91 7.66
N PHE A 92 -4.14 5.89 8.40
CA PHE A 92 -3.33 6.69 9.31
C PHE A 92 -2.66 5.84 10.39
N SER A 93 -3.39 4.90 11.02
CA SER A 93 -2.84 4.04 12.07
C SER A 93 -1.76 3.07 11.57
N ILE A 94 -1.84 2.64 10.30
CA ILE A 94 -0.74 1.93 9.62
C ILE A 94 0.52 2.79 9.60
N GLY A 95 0.39 4.07 9.24
CA GLY A 95 1.49 5.03 9.25
C GLY A 95 2.14 5.21 10.62
N VAL A 96 1.32 5.40 11.65
CA VAL A 96 1.77 5.51 13.06
C VAL A 96 2.51 4.25 13.49
N THR A 97 1.98 3.07 13.16
CA THR A 97 2.63 1.78 13.46
C THR A 97 4.01 1.69 12.81
N HIS A 98 4.14 2.11 11.55
CA HIS A 98 5.42 2.11 10.84
C HIS A 98 6.42 3.14 11.38
N ALA A 99 5.97 4.28 11.90
CA ALA A 99 6.85 5.28 12.52
C ALA A 99 7.46 4.77 13.84
N ASN A 100 6.67 4.01 14.60
CA ASN A 100 7.10 3.37 15.83
C ASN A 100 8.00 2.15 15.59
N LEU A 101 7.79 1.44 14.47
CA LEU A 101 8.73 0.45 13.97
C LEU A 101 10.03 1.13 13.49
N ALA A 102 11.14 0.41 13.58
CA ALA A 102 12.46 0.86 13.12
C ALA A 102 13.09 2.06 13.88
N ARG A 103 12.61 2.45 15.07
CA ARG A 103 13.13 3.65 15.78
C ARG A 103 13.21 4.88 14.86
N ARG A 104 12.19 5.07 14.00
CA ARG A 104 12.10 6.19 13.02
C ARG A 104 13.17 6.20 11.93
N GLN A 105 13.82 5.08 11.67
CA GLN A 105 14.79 5.03 10.57
C GLN A 105 14.09 5.16 9.21
N ILE A 106 12.83 4.74 9.08
CA ILE A 106 12.07 4.78 7.83
C ILE A 106 11.96 6.24 7.34
N SER A 107 12.56 6.53 6.19
CA SER A 107 12.55 7.89 5.64
C SER A 107 11.21 8.16 4.94
N LYS A 108 10.74 9.41 4.96
CA LYS A 108 9.44 9.80 4.39
C LYS A 108 9.35 9.57 2.88
N GLU A 109 10.50 9.50 2.21
CA GLU A 109 10.65 9.26 0.77
C GLU A 109 10.20 7.84 0.38
N ILE A 110 10.19 6.88 1.32
CA ILE A 110 9.70 5.53 1.06
C ILE A 110 8.24 5.51 0.61
N TRP A 111 7.43 6.41 1.16
CA TRP A 111 5.99 6.44 0.91
C TRP A 111 5.73 6.91 -0.53
N ASN A 112 6.44 7.93 -1.00
CA ASN A 112 6.34 8.37 -2.39
C ASN A 112 6.74 7.23 -3.36
N LEU A 113 7.84 6.54 -3.07
CA LEU A 113 8.28 5.41 -3.90
C LEU A 113 7.28 4.24 -3.87
N MET A 114 6.65 4.00 -2.71
CA MET A 114 5.61 3.00 -2.55
C MET A 114 4.39 3.34 -3.41
N ALA A 115 3.95 4.61 -3.44
CA ALA A 115 2.87 5.04 -4.32
C ALA A 115 3.21 4.76 -5.79
N GLU A 116 4.39 5.19 -6.26
CA GLU A 116 4.83 4.95 -7.64
C GLU A 116 4.88 3.47 -7.99
N ALA A 117 5.52 2.65 -7.14
CA ALA A 117 5.63 1.21 -7.36
C ALA A 117 4.26 0.53 -7.41
N PHE A 118 3.33 0.94 -6.54
CA PHE A 118 1.99 0.36 -6.48
C PHE A 118 1.17 0.74 -7.70
N ILE A 119 1.25 2.01 -8.13
CA ILE A 119 0.60 2.48 -9.36
C ILE A 119 1.11 1.70 -10.57
N ASP A 120 2.42 1.55 -10.72
CA ASP A 120 3.02 0.79 -11.82
C ASP A 120 2.54 -0.67 -11.82
N CYS A 121 2.48 -1.30 -10.65
CA CYS A 121 1.99 -2.68 -10.52
C CYS A 121 0.52 -2.83 -10.94
N THR A 122 -0.30 -1.80 -10.74
CA THR A 122 -1.72 -1.83 -11.14
C THR A 122 -1.92 -1.75 -12.65
N LEU A 123 -0.93 -1.29 -13.42
CA LEU A 123 -1.01 -1.20 -14.88
C LEU A 123 -1.19 -2.56 -15.56
N ASP A 124 -0.68 -3.61 -14.91
CA ASP A 124 -0.77 -4.99 -15.38
C ASP A 124 -2.01 -5.73 -14.87
N TRP A 125 -2.85 -5.08 -14.06
CA TRP A 125 -4.04 -5.70 -13.49
C TRP A 125 -5.22 -5.67 -14.47
N GLY A 126 -5.89 -6.82 -14.57
CA GLY A 126 -6.97 -7.05 -15.52
C GLY A 126 -6.48 -7.45 -16.91
N ASP A 127 -7.41 -7.99 -17.69
CA ASP A 127 -7.20 -8.35 -19.09
C ASP A 127 -6.93 -7.10 -19.94
N LYS A 128 -6.48 -7.28 -21.19
CA LYS A 128 -6.21 -6.17 -22.13
C LYS A 128 -7.36 -5.14 -22.19
N LYS A 129 -8.62 -5.57 -22.06
CA LYS A 129 -9.82 -4.71 -22.04
C LYS A 129 -9.98 -3.90 -20.75
N GLY A 130 -9.45 -4.38 -19.63
CA GLY A 130 -9.49 -3.69 -18.33
C GLY A 130 -8.43 -2.60 -18.18
N ARG A 131 -7.34 -2.66 -18.96
CA ARG A 131 -6.19 -1.74 -18.91
C ARG A 131 -6.44 -0.42 -19.64
N THR A 132 -7.57 0.22 -19.35
CA THR A 132 -8.01 1.48 -19.97
C THR A 132 -7.41 2.69 -19.26
N GLU A 133 -7.43 3.86 -19.90
CA GLU A 133 -7.05 5.12 -19.24
C GLU A 133 -7.90 5.40 -17.99
N ALA A 134 -9.19 5.08 -18.03
CA ALA A 134 -10.10 5.22 -16.90
C ALA A 134 -9.66 4.37 -15.70
N SER A 135 -9.27 3.11 -15.93
CA SER A 135 -8.74 2.23 -14.88
C SER A 135 -7.44 2.76 -14.28
N ARG A 136 -6.52 3.26 -15.12
CA ARG A 136 -5.24 3.82 -14.67
C ARG A 136 -5.44 5.06 -13.79
N LYS A 137 -6.30 5.98 -14.21
CA LYS A 137 -6.63 7.18 -13.41
C LYS A 137 -7.28 6.80 -12.08
N ALA A 138 -8.20 5.83 -12.09
CA ALA A 138 -8.86 5.37 -10.87
C ALA A 138 -7.89 4.68 -9.91
N TRP A 139 -7.05 3.75 -10.36
CA TRP A 139 -6.01 3.14 -9.51
C TRP A 139 -5.01 4.17 -8.99
N ALA A 140 -4.55 5.10 -9.84
CA ALA A 140 -3.66 6.17 -9.41
C ALA A 140 -4.27 7.02 -8.29
N PHE A 141 -5.56 7.36 -8.40
CA PHE A 141 -6.29 8.08 -7.35
C PHE A 141 -6.38 7.27 -6.05
N ILE A 142 -6.78 5.99 -6.13
CA ILE A 142 -6.93 5.10 -4.98
C ILE A 142 -5.61 4.92 -4.22
N ILE A 143 -4.53 4.61 -4.95
CA ILE A 143 -3.22 4.38 -4.36
C ILE A 143 -2.67 5.69 -3.77
N SER A 144 -2.81 6.81 -4.48
CA SER A 144 -2.37 8.11 -3.96
C SER A 144 -3.10 8.48 -2.68
N PHE A 145 -4.42 8.26 -2.63
CA PHE A 145 -5.22 8.44 -1.41
C PHE A 145 -4.68 7.58 -0.27
N ALA A 146 -4.51 6.27 -0.49
CA ALA A 146 -4.10 5.34 0.54
C ALA A 146 -2.74 5.70 1.14
N ILE A 147 -1.75 5.93 0.26
CA ILE A 147 -0.38 6.23 0.66
C ILE A 147 -0.26 7.59 1.31
N GLU A 148 -1.01 8.60 0.87
CA GLU A 148 -1.01 9.92 1.50
C GLU A 148 -1.53 9.85 2.95
N LYS A 149 -2.58 9.07 3.23
CA LYS A 149 -3.09 8.89 4.60
C LYS A 149 -2.07 8.15 5.49
N ILE A 150 -1.42 7.10 4.97
CA ILE A 150 -0.35 6.38 5.66
C ILE A 150 0.83 7.32 5.96
N LYS A 151 1.27 8.08 4.96
CA LYS A 151 2.35 9.06 5.10
C LYS A 151 2.04 10.11 6.16
N ARG A 152 0.80 10.62 6.22
CA ARG A 152 0.36 11.56 7.26
C ARG A 152 0.46 10.96 8.66
N GLY A 153 -0.01 9.73 8.85
CA GLY A 153 0.12 9.02 10.12
C GLY A 153 1.57 8.86 10.55
N HIS A 154 2.44 8.47 9.62
CA HIS A 154 3.86 8.35 9.86
C HIS A 154 4.51 9.69 10.26
N LEU A 155 4.21 10.78 9.54
CA LEU A 155 4.79 12.10 9.80
C LEU A 155 4.29 12.70 11.11
N HIS A 156 3.01 12.52 11.43
CA HIS A 156 2.43 12.96 12.70
C HIS A 156 3.19 12.36 13.87
N GLU A 157 3.35 11.04 13.88
CA GLU A 157 4.07 10.33 14.94
C GLU A 157 5.53 10.77 15.03
N VAL A 158 6.24 10.87 13.91
CA VAL A 158 7.64 11.32 13.91
C VAL A 158 7.78 12.76 14.45
N SER A 159 6.78 13.62 14.25
CA SER A 159 6.81 15.03 14.66
C SER A 159 6.57 15.26 16.16
N ILE A 160 5.68 14.49 16.79
CA ILE A 160 5.32 14.65 18.22
C ILE A 160 6.56 14.48 19.10
N PHE A 161 7.41 13.52 18.77
CA PHE A 161 8.60 13.21 19.56
C PHE A 161 9.85 14.01 19.15
N LYS A 162 9.72 15.09 18.39
CA LYS A 162 10.80 16.10 18.28
C LYS A 162 10.77 17.11 19.43
N PHE A 163 9.69 17.11 20.22
CA PHE A 163 9.45 18.04 21.32
C PHE A 163 9.60 17.40 22.71
N TYR A 164 10.05 16.15 22.77
CA TYR A 164 10.45 15.40 23.97
C TYR A 164 11.86 14.85 23.75
#